data_AF-A0A2T0BD02-F1
#
_entry.id   AF-A0A2T0BD02-F1
#
_cell.length_a   1.000
_cell.length_b   1.000
_cell.length_c   1.000
_cell.angle_alpha   90.00
_cell.angle_beta   90.00
_cell.angle_gamma   90.00
#
_symmetry.space_group_name_H-M   'P 1'
#
loop_
_entity.id
_entity.type
_entity.pdbx_description
1 polymer ?
#
loop_
_entity_poly.entity_id
_entity_poly.type
_entity_poly.pdbx_seq_one_letter_code
_entity_poly.pdbx_strand_id
1 'polypeptide(L)'
;MNEELYFFIKNLFDEDGYNNILKNYGVKQIFSSNPLFGVALGSDPIFRKFKKIIGPEHLTPEELWSDNSLPVLDNLGNCIRVLSIVFPYTSFIRSKYSNGDEFPSEIYSLSRHIANYFISDVLSQVVDYIKDHGFYAAAAIKSPSYKEYVSNADMLYATWSERHVAFAAGLGKFGLHAALITEAGCNVRLGSIITKAIYKLVESGNRFYHISNYRFIDRIGYGIKTNCG
;
A
#
# COMPACT_ATOMS: atom_id res chain seq x y z
N MET A 1 -14.20 16.18 4.12
CA MET A 1 -13.29 15.11 4.62
C MET A 1 -12.69 14.21 3.54
N ASN A 2 -13.43 13.39 2.78
CA ASN A 2 -12.79 12.53 1.75
C ASN A 2 -12.23 13.35 0.57
N GLU A 3 -12.96 14.36 0.09
CA GLU A 3 -12.49 15.24 -0.99
C GLU A 3 -11.33 16.14 -0.55
N GLU A 4 -11.41 16.73 0.65
CA GLU A 4 -10.32 17.53 1.21
C GLU A 4 -9.04 16.70 1.39
N LEU A 5 -9.16 15.49 1.94
CA LEU A 5 -8.06 14.55 2.03
C LEU A 5 -7.52 14.19 0.64
N TYR A 6 -8.40 13.98 -0.35
CA TYR A 6 -7.98 13.71 -1.73
C TYR A 6 -7.12 14.84 -2.28
N PHE A 7 -7.60 16.09 -2.19
CA PHE A 7 -6.85 17.24 -2.69
C PHE A 7 -5.55 17.45 -1.91
N PHE A 8 -5.56 17.24 -0.60
CA PHE A 8 -4.36 17.28 0.22
C PHE A 8 -3.31 16.26 -0.27
N ILE A 9 -3.67 14.98 -0.37
CA ILE A 9 -2.74 13.92 -0.84
C ILE A 9 -2.28 14.21 -2.27
N LYS A 10 -3.19 14.65 -3.15
CA LYS A 10 -2.86 14.97 -4.54
C LYS A 10 -1.80 16.07 -4.62
N ASN A 11 -1.94 17.14 -3.83
CA ASN A 11 -0.96 18.22 -3.80
C ASN A 11 0.42 17.73 -3.35
N LEU A 12 0.49 16.79 -2.40
CA LEU A 12 1.77 16.19 -1.99
C LEU A 12 2.47 15.46 -3.15
N PHE A 13 1.73 14.82 -4.06
CA PHE A 13 2.34 14.20 -5.24
C PHE A 13 2.96 15.23 -6.19
N ASP A 14 2.43 16.44 -6.24
CA ASP A 14 2.94 17.50 -7.11
C ASP A 14 4.09 18.29 -6.47
N GLU A 15 4.01 18.52 -5.17
CA GLU A 15 4.86 19.47 -4.44
C GLU A 15 6.05 18.81 -3.72
N ASP A 16 5.96 17.54 -3.34
CA ASP A 16 7.03 16.86 -2.59
C ASP A 16 8.32 16.76 -3.43
N GLY A 17 9.43 17.16 -2.79
CA GLY A 17 10.74 17.20 -3.42
C GLY A 17 11.25 15.84 -3.88
N TYR A 18 10.92 14.76 -3.17
CA TYR A 18 11.36 13.40 -3.54
C TYR A 18 10.73 12.93 -4.84
N ASN A 19 9.48 13.30 -5.15
CA ASN A 19 8.85 12.87 -6.39
C ASN A 19 9.53 13.48 -7.63
N ASN A 20 10.22 14.61 -7.45
CA ASN A 20 10.86 15.40 -8.49
C ASN A 20 12.40 15.37 -8.43
N ILE A 21 12.99 14.61 -7.49
CA ILE A 21 14.44 14.69 -7.18
C ILE A 21 15.32 14.25 -8.35
N LEU A 22 14.78 13.42 -9.25
CA LEU A 22 15.50 12.87 -10.41
C LEU A 22 15.37 13.72 -11.69
N LYS A 23 14.93 14.98 -11.60
CA LYS A 23 14.81 15.89 -12.74
C LYS A 23 16.10 16.01 -13.56
N ASN A 24 17.25 16.09 -12.88
CA ASN A 24 18.56 16.18 -13.54
C ASN A 24 18.99 14.88 -14.25
N TYR A 25 18.29 13.77 -13.99
CA TYR A 25 18.47 12.47 -14.65
C TYR A 25 17.38 12.18 -15.71
N GLY A 26 16.64 13.22 -16.15
CA GLY A 26 15.60 13.10 -17.18
C GLY A 26 14.27 12.53 -16.69
N VAL A 27 14.10 12.31 -15.38
CA VAL A 27 12.82 11.89 -14.78
C VAL A 27 12.10 13.12 -14.26
N LYS A 28 11.07 13.58 -14.98
CA LYS A 28 10.27 14.74 -14.55
C LYS A 28 9.64 14.48 -13.18
N GLN A 29 8.97 13.34 -13.02
CA GLN A 29 8.36 12.85 -11.79
C GLN A 29 8.45 11.32 -11.73
N ILE A 30 8.64 10.77 -10.54
CA ILE A 30 8.68 9.31 -10.30
C ILE A 30 7.25 8.74 -10.33
N PHE A 31 6.33 9.37 -9.60
CA PHE A 31 4.92 9.01 -9.47
C PHE A 31 4.00 9.98 -10.20
N SER A 32 2.91 9.45 -10.73
CA SER A 32 1.85 10.22 -11.37
C SER A 32 1.01 10.97 -10.34
N SER A 33 0.62 12.22 -10.65
CA SER A 33 -0.23 13.11 -9.84
C SER A 33 -1.68 12.63 -9.61
N ASN A 34 -1.98 11.37 -9.92
CA ASN A 34 -3.29 10.77 -9.73
C ASN A 34 -3.18 9.61 -8.73
N PRO A 35 -3.05 9.89 -7.42
CA PRO A 35 -3.08 8.84 -6.41
C PRO A 35 -4.44 8.15 -6.42
N LEU A 36 -4.45 6.85 -6.12
CA LEU A 36 -5.67 6.12 -5.78
C LEU A 36 -5.67 5.91 -4.27
N PHE A 37 -6.80 6.07 -3.61
CA PHE A 37 -6.91 5.65 -2.22
C PHE A 37 -8.25 4.98 -1.93
N GLY A 38 -8.23 4.11 -0.95
CA GLY A 38 -9.36 3.31 -0.52
C GLY A 38 -9.34 3.21 0.99
N VAL A 39 -10.51 2.96 1.57
CA VAL A 39 -10.67 2.89 3.02
C VAL A 39 -11.39 1.60 3.39
N ALA A 40 -10.76 0.82 4.27
CA ALA A 40 -11.34 -0.35 4.91
C ALA A 40 -11.73 -0.07 6.36
N LEU A 41 -12.72 -0.82 6.86
CA LEU A 41 -13.10 -0.81 8.27
C LEU A 41 -12.12 -1.64 9.09
N GLY A 42 -11.72 -1.18 10.29
CA GLY A 42 -10.77 -1.92 11.13
C GLY A 42 -11.26 -3.31 11.55
N SER A 43 -12.57 -3.47 11.73
CA SER A 43 -13.22 -4.75 12.09
C SER A 43 -13.48 -5.66 10.89
N ASP A 44 -13.04 -5.28 9.68
CA ASP A 44 -13.27 -6.10 8.50
C ASP A 44 -12.68 -7.51 8.70
N PRO A 45 -13.51 -8.58 8.58
CA PRO A 45 -13.06 -9.94 8.82
C PRO A 45 -11.86 -10.37 7.95
N ILE A 46 -11.60 -9.68 6.84
CA ILE A 46 -10.47 -9.99 5.97
C ILE A 46 -9.12 -9.85 6.66
N PHE A 47 -8.96 -8.91 7.58
CA PHE A 47 -7.68 -8.74 8.29
C PHE A 47 -7.33 -9.97 9.15
N ARG A 48 -8.33 -10.63 9.74
CA ARG A 48 -8.14 -11.92 10.42
C ARG A 48 -7.79 -13.05 9.46
N LYS A 49 -8.26 -12.99 8.20
CA LYS A 49 -7.86 -13.95 7.16
C LYS A 49 -6.41 -13.75 6.74
N PHE A 50 -5.91 -12.52 6.71
CA PHE A 50 -4.51 -12.23 6.38
C PHE A 50 -3.53 -12.90 7.35
N LYS A 51 -3.86 -12.99 8.65
CA LYS A 51 -3.06 -13.79 9.60
C LYS A 51 -2.93 -15.27 9.23
N LYS A 52 -3.93 -15.84 8.57
CA LYS A 52 -3.89 -17.23 8.11
C LYS A 52 -3.15 -17.39 6.78
N ILE A 53 -3.23 -16.38 5.91
CA ILE A 53 -2.68 -16.42 4.55
C ILE A 53 -1.19 -16.03 4.53
N ILE A 54 -0.82 -15.02 5.32
CA ILE A 54 0.53 -14.44 5.33
C ILE A 54 1.35 -15.03 6.48
N GLY A 55 0.74 -15.10 7.67
CA GLY A 55 1.37 -15.64 8.87
C GLY A 55 0.84 -14.99 10.16
N PRO A 56 1.00 -15.66 11.31
CA PRO A 56 0.45 -15.20 12.58
C PRO A 56 1.00 -13.84 13.04
N GLU A 57 2.22 -13.50 12.61
CA GLU A 57 2.90 -12.21 12.87
C GLU A 57 2.31 -11.03 12.09
N HIS A 58 1.40 -11.27 11.12
CA HIS A 58 0.78 -10.19 10.37
C HIS A 58 -0.22 -9.42 11.25
N LEU A 59 0.03 -8.15 11.53
CA LEU A 59 -0.81 -7.33 12.39
C LEU A 59 -2.23 -7.18 11.82
N THR A 60 -3.22 -7.22 12.71
CA THR A 60 -4.56 -6.72 12.46
C THR A 60 -4.62 -5.20 12.68
N PRO A 61 -5.66 -4.49 12.19
CA PRO A 61 -5.82 -3.06 12.44
C PRO A 61 -5.82 -2.69 13.93
N GLU A 62 -6.39 -3.54 14.79
CA GLU A 62 -6.44 -3.33 16.25
C GLU A 62 -5.06 -3.52 16.90
N GLU A 63 -4.29 -4.51 16.43
CA GLU A 63 -2.90 -4.72 16.88
C GLU A 63 -1.98 -3.60 16.39
N LEU A 64 -2.11 -3.18 15.12
CA LEU A 64 -1.36 -2.05 14.57
C LEU A 64 -1.67 -0.75 15.34
N TRP A 65 -2.94 -0.51 15.67
CA TRP A 65 -3.36 0.62 16.49
C TRP A 65 -2.67 0.62 17.87
N SER A 66 -2.69 -0.54 18.53
CA SER A 66 -2.08 -0.72 19.86
C SER A 66 -0.55 -0.61 19.80
N ASP A 67 0.08 -1.14 18.75
CA ASP A 67 1.53 -1.08 18.52
C ASP A 67 2.03 0.37 18.36
N ASN A 68 1.18 1.25 17.82
CA ASN A 68 1.47 2.68 17.72
C ASN A 68 1.13 3.48 19.00
N SER A 69 0.83 2.80 20.11
CA SER A 69 0.48 3.42 21.40
C SER A 69 -0.68 4.43 21.30
N LEU A 70 -1.63 4.18 20.40
CA LEU A 70 -2.83 5.00 20.26
C LEU A 70 -3.85 4.67 21.37
N PRO A 71 -4.78 5.59 21.71
CA PRO A 71 -5.66 5.42 22.85
C PRO A 71 -6.52 4.16 22.78
N VAL A 72 -6.78 3.55 23.94
CA VAL A 72 -7.72 2.44 24.07
C VAL A 72 -9.14 2.95 23.84
N LEU A 73 -9.89 2.27 22.97
CA LEU A 73 -11.26 2.62 22.62
C LEU A 73 -12.15 1.40 22.75
N ASP A 74 -13.37 1.60 23.24
CA ASP A 74 -14.39 0.57 23.20
C ASP A 74 -14.78 0.27 21.75
N ASN A 75 -14.93 -1.02 21.43
CA ASN A 75 -15.29 -1.48 20.09
C ASN A 75 -14.33 -0.99 18.98
N LEU A 76 -13.03 -0.97 19.31
CA LEU A 76 -11.94 -0.39 18.52
C LEU A 76 -12.03 -0.66 17.02
N GLY A 77 -12.15 -1.92 16.60
CA GLY A 77 -12.23 -2.28 15.17
C GLY A 77 -13.35 -1.58 14.40
N ASN A 78 -14.51 -1.35 15.00
CA ASN A 78 -15.62 -0.62 14.35
C ASN A 78 -15.40 0.89 14.32
N CYS A 79 -14.53 1.39 15.19
CA CYS A 79 -14.24 2.80 15.35
C CYS A 79 -13.09 3.30 14.46
N ILE A 80 -12.19 2.42 14.02
CA ILE A 80 -11.02 2.78 13.22
C ILE A 80 -11.20 2.46 11.73
N ARG A 81 -10.35 3.08 10.92
CA ARG A 81 -10.28 2.97 9.47
C ARG A 81 -8.85 2.72 9.04
N VAL A 82 -8.68 1.91 8.00
CA VAL A 82 -7.40 1.69 7.33
C VAL A 82 -7.47 2.40 5.98
N LEU A 83 -6.78 3.53 5.86
CA LEU A 83 -6.61 4.28 4.61
C LEU A 83 -5.43 3.68 3.85
N SER A 84 -5.64 3.18 2.65
CA SER A 84 -4.61 2.68 1.75
C SER A 84 -4.43 3.64 0.58
N ILE A 85 -3.19 3.93 0.20
CA ILE A 85 -2.82 4.83 -0.88
C ILE A 85 -1.97 4.06 -1.89
N VAL A 86 -2.34 4.15 -3.16
CA VAL A 86 -1.56 3.70 -4.32
C VAL A 86 -0.75 4.87 -4.84
N PHE A 87 0.54 4.60 -5.06
CA PHE A 87 1.52 5.50 -5.64
C PHE A 87 1.89 4.96 -7.03
N PRO A 88 1.20 5.38 -8.10
CA PRO A 88 1.44 4.85 -9.43
C PRO A 88 2.69 5.46 -10.03
N TYR A 89 3.64 4.65 -10.50
CA TYR A 89 4.78 5.18 -11.26
C TYR A 89 4.28 5.89 -12.52
N THR A 90 5.00 6.91 -12.98
CA THR A 90 4.73 7.53 -14.29
C THR A 90 4.93 6.52 -15.42
N SER A 91 4.29 6.76 -16.58
CA SER A 91 4.46 5.91 -17.77
C SER A 91 5.93 5.78 -18.18
N PHE A 92 6.71 6.84 -18.00
CA PHE A 92 8.16 6.82 -18.21
C PHE A 92 8.85 5.79 -17.31
N ILE A 93 8.63 5.83 -15.98
CA ILE A 93 9.26 4.86 -15.08
C ILE A 93 8.76 3.44 -15.36
N ARG A 94 7.47 3.26 -15.65
CA ARG A 94 6.93 1.94 -16.01
C ARG A 94 7.59 1.36 -17.26
N SER A 95 7.84 2.17 -18.29
CA SER A 95 8.53 1.71 -19.51
C SER A 95 10.00 1.34 -19.29
N LYS A 96 10.56 1.66 -18.12
CA LYS A 96 11.94 1.32 -17.72
C LYS A 96 12.01 0.05 -16.86
N TYR A 97 10.85 -0.53 -16.55
CA TYR A 97 10.75 -1.86 -15.96
C TYR A 97 11.13 -2.91 -17.00
N SER A 98 12.07 -3.80 -16.66
CA SER A 98 12.52 -4.85 -17.56
C SER A 98 11.44 -5.92 -17.73
N ASN A 99 11.07 -6.21 -18.97
CA ASN A 99 10.28 -7.37 -19.36
C ASN A 99 11.13 -8.41 -20.11
N GLY A 100 12.38 -8.63 -19.69
CA GLY A 100 13.22 -9.67 -20.31
C GLY A 100 14.71 -9.64 -20.01
N ASP A 101 15.24 -8.51 -19.53
CA ASP A 101 16.62 -8.39 -19.08
C ASP A 101 16.79 -8.90 -17.64
N GLU A 102 17.97 -9.42 -17.34
CA GLU A 102 18.33 -9.97 -16.01
C GLU A 102 18.15 -8.96 -14.87
N PHE A 103 18.40 -7.68 -15.14
CA PHE A 103 18.23 -6.59 -14.19
C PHE A 103 17.35 -5.46 -14.75
N PRO A 104 16.53 -4.81 -13.91
CA PRO A 104 15.85 -3.59 -14.31
C PRO A 104 16.87 -2.47 -14.61
N SER A 105 16.47 -1.50 -15.42
CA SER A 105 17.31 -0.34 -15.70
C SER A 105 17.70 0.40 -14.41
N GLU A 106 18.87 1.04 -14.41
CA GLU A 106 19.39 1.81 -13.28
C GLU A 106 18.39 2.86 -12.80
N ILE A 107 17.76 3.57 -13.74
CA ILE A 107 16.79 4.62 -13.41
C ILE A 107 15.55 4.07 -12.70
N TYR A 108 15.12 2.85 -13.03
CA TYR A 108 14.01 2.18 -12.34
C TYR A 108 14.42 1.79 -10.92
N SER A 109 15.61 1.20 -10.76
CA SER A 109 16.15 0.81 -9.44
C SER A 109 16.32 2.03 -8.52
N LEU A 110 16.87 3.13 -9.05
CA LEU A 110 17.02 4.39 -8.34
C LEU A 110 15.66 4.99 -7.95
N SER A 111 14.71 5.01 -8.87
CA SER A 111 13.34 5.48 -8.60
C SER A 111 12.65 4.67 -7.51
N ARG A 112 12.84 3.34 -7.53
CA ARG A 112 12.31 2.44 -6.49
C ARG A 112 12.95 2.64 -5.13
N HIS A 113 14.24 3.00 -5.08
CA HIS A 113 14.90 3.34 -3.84
C HIS A 113 14.37 4.66 -3.27
N ILE A 114 14.28 5.71 -4.10
CA ILE A 114 13.75 7.03 -3.72
C ILE A 114 12.28 6.96 -3.30
N ALA A 115 11.51 6.07 -3.92
CA ALA A 115 10.11 5.83 -3.59
C ALA A 115 9.86 5.61 -2.09
N ASN A 116 10.77 4.92 -1.39
CA ASN A 116 10.59 4.65 0.03
C ASN A 116 10.64 5.93 0.88
N TYR A 117 11.47 6.91 0.49
CA TYR A 117 11.53 8.22 1.16
C TYR A 117 10.27 9.04 0.88
N PHE A 118 9.87 9.13 -0.40
CA PHE A 118 8.66 9.83 -0.80
C PHE A 118 7.41 9.28 -0.09
N ILE A 119 7.23 7.96 -0.09
CA ILE A 119 6.06 7.33 0.55
C ILE A 119 6.09 7.58 2.06
N SER A 120 7.23 7.41 2.72
CA SER A 120 7.37 7.67 4.16
C SER A 120 7.03 9.12 4.51
N ASP A 121 7.47 10.08 3.69
CA ASP A 121 7.21 11.50 3.89
C ASP A 121 5.72 11.83 3.69
N VAL A 122 5.14 11.43 2.55
CA VAL A 122 3.70 11.59 2.26
C VAL A 122 2.84 11.00 3.38
N LEU A 123 3.12 9.77 3.82
CA LEU A 123 2.35 9.15 4.90
C LEU A 123 2.47 9.93 6.22
N SER A 124 3.59 10.60 6.48
CA SER A 124 3.77 11.44 7.68
C SER A 124 2.95 12.70 7.59
N GLN A 125 3.04 13.41 6.46
CA GLN A 125 2.26 14.62 6.23
C GLN A 125 0.75 14.35 6.28
N VAL A 126 0.30 13.19 5.78
CA VAL A 126 -1.11 12.79 5.90
C VAL A 126 -1.49 12.45 7.34
N VAL A 127 -0.61 11.80 8.12
CA VAL A 127 -0.85 11.57 9.55
C VAL A 127 -0.97 12.90 10.30
N ASP A 128 -0.09 13.85 10.04
CA ASP A 128 -0.09 15.16 10.69
C ASP A 128 -1.35 15.95 10.30
N TYR A 129 -1.71 15.96 9.01
CA TYR A 129 -2.98 16.52 8.55
C TYR A 129 -4.18 15.94 9.31
N ILE A 130 -4.24 14.62 9.48
CA ILE A 130 -5.35 13.97 10.20
C ILE A 130 -5.36 14.38 11.69
N LYS A 131 -4.19 14.51 12.32
CA LYS A 131 -4.03 14.95 13.72
C LYS A 131 -4.45 16.40 13.92
N ASP A 132 -4.07 17.29 12.99
CA ASP A 132 -4.46 18.70 13.00
C ASP A 132 -5.98 18.88 12.87
N HIS A 133 -6.66 17.91 12.27
CA HIS A 133 -8.12 17.84 12.21
C HIS A 133 -8.76 17.12 13.41
N GLY A 134 -7.99 16.87 14.48
CA GLY A 134 -8.49 16.36 15.77
C GLY A 134 -8.66 14.84 15.84
N PHE A 135 -8.08 14.08 14.91
CA PHE A 135 -8.18 12.62 14.89
C PHE A 135 -6.84 11.93 15.15
N TYR A 136 -6.90 10.76 15.80
CA TYR A 136 -5.73 9.89 15.92
C TYR A 136 -5.39 9.22 14.59
N ALA A 137 -4.10 9.16 14.25
CA ALA A 137 -3.59 8.45 13.09
C ALA A 137 -2.13 7.99 13.29
N ALA A 138 -1.77 6.91 12.59
CA ALA A 138 -0.41 6.41 12.49
C ALA A 138 -0.14 5.76 11.12
N ALA A 139 1.05 5.95 10.58
CA ALA A 139 1.50 5.34 9.33
C ALA A 139 2.02 3.92 9.60
N ALA A 140 1.51 2.92 8.86
CA ALA A 140 1.78 1.52 9.17
C ALA A 140 3.27 1.14 9.01
N ILE A 141 3.94 1.67 7.99
CA ILE A 141 5.38 1.46 7.77
C ILE A 141 6.27 2.03 8.89
N LYS A 142 5.73 2.92 9.74
CA LYS A 142 6.42 3.54 10.87
C LYS A 142 6.08 2.87 12.21
N SER A 143 5.28 1.80 12.19
CA SER A 143 4.89 1.06 13.39
C SER A 143 6.12 0.39 14.03
N PRO A 144 6.26 0.39 15.38
CA PRO A 144 7.38 -0.28 16.06
C PRO A 144 7.58 -1.76 15.69
N SER A 145 6.49 -2.49 15.47
CA SER A 145 6.51 -3.90 15.06
C SER A 145 6.51 -4.10 13.54
N TYR A 146 6.64 -3.04 12.73
CA TYR A 146 6.81 -3.18 11.29
C TYR A 146 8.16 -3.85 10.98
N LYS A 147 8.12 -5.02 10.33
CA LYS A 147 9.31 -5.76 9.91
C LYS A 147 9.09 -6.37 8.54
N GLU A 148 10.13 -6.36 7.72
CA GLU A 148 10.20 -7.11 6.47
C GLU A 148 11.07 -8.35 6.68
N TYR A 149 10.66 -9.47 6.09
CA TYR A 149 11.32 -10.75 6.18
C TYR A 149 11.50 -11.35 4.79
N VAL A 150 12.58 -12.12 4.63
CA VAL A 150 12.76 -13.04 3.51
C VAL A 150 12.41 -14.43 4.03
N SER A 151 11.44 -15.10 3.41
CA SER A 151 11.13 -16.49 3.75
C SER A 151 12.20 -17.43 3.18
N ASN A 152 12.22 -18.68 3.65
CA ASN A 152 13.11 -19.72 3.12
C ASN A 152 12.89 -20.06 1.62
N ALA A 153 11.81 -19.55 1.02
CA ALA A 153 11.51 -19.67 -0.40
C ALA A 153 11.79 -18.37 -1.18
N ASP A 154 12.65 -17.50 -0.63
CA ASP A 154 13.01 -16.18 -1.18
C ASP A 154 11.81 -15.24 -1.39
N MET A 155 10.72 -15.45 -0.65
CA MET A 155 9.54 -14.58 -0.72
C MET A 155 9.63 -13.50 0.35
N LEU A 156 9.55 -12.24 -0.08
CA LEU A 156 9.43 -11.10 0.83
C LEU A 156 8.03 -11.01 1.42
N TYR A 157 7.94 -10.99 2.75
CA TYR A 157 6.71 -10.69 3.47
C TYR A 157 6.97 -9.68 4.60
N ALA A 158 5.92 -9.03 5.09
CA ALA A 158 6.03 -8.05 6.16
C ALA A 158 4.98 -8.33 7.24
N THR A 159 5.24 -7.90 8.47
CA THR A 159 4.23 -7.90 9.56
C THR A 159 3.02 -7.02 9.22
N TRP A 160 3.14 -6.15 8.21
CA TRP A 160 2.02 -5.44 7.60
C TRP A 160 2.16 -5.42 6.08
N SER A 161 1.28 -6.14 5.38
CA SER A 161 1.35 -6.26 3.92
C SER A 161 0.50 -5.22 3.21
N GLU A 162 1.16 -4.18 2.69
CA GLU A 162 0.49 -3.09 1.96
C GLU A 162 -0.34 -3.57 0.76
N ARG A 163 0.05 -4.66 0.10
CA ARG A 163 -0.73 -5.28 -0.99
C ARG A 163 -2.08 -5.82 -0.51
N HIS A 164 -2.09 -6.48 0.64
CA HIS A 164 -3.31 -7.04 1.22
C HIS A 164 -4.20 -5.93 1.80
N VAL A 165 -3.59 -4.88 2.34
CA VAL A 165 -4.30 -3.70 2.81
C VAL A 165 -4.99 -2.97 1.66
N ALA A 166 -4.30 -2.78 0.53
CA ALA A 166 -4.91 -2.23 -0.67
C ALA A 166 -6.05 -3.11 -1.21
N PHE A 167 -5.90 -4.45 -1.16
CA PHE A 167 -7.00 -5.37 -1.47
C PHE A 167 -8.20 -5.18 -0.52
N ALA A 168 -7.97 -5.11 0.79
CA ALA A 168 -9.02 -4.90 1.79
C ALA A 168 -9.75 -3.57 1.58
N ALA A 169 -9.01 -2.54 1.15
CA ALA A 169 -9.49 -1.21 0.82
C ALA A 169 -10.12 -1.10 -0.58
N GLY A 170 -10.24 -2.21 -1.33
CA GLY A 170 -10.93 -2.25 -2.62
C GLY A 170 -10.14 -1.65 -3.80
N LEU A 171 -8.82 -1.48 -3.66
CA LEU A 171 -7.97 -0.82 -4.66
C LEU A 171 -7.44 -1.76 -5.76
N GLY A 172 -7.72 -3.05 -5.66
CA GLY A 172 -7.24 -4.01 -6.64
C GLY A 172 -7.58 -5.45 -6.31
N LYS A 173 -7.15 -6.36 -7.19
CA LYS A 173 -7.32 -7.81 -7.06
C LYS A 173 -5.98 -8.51 -7.26
N PHE A 174 -5.77 -9.64 -6.59
CA PHE A 174 -4.58 -10.45 -6.87
C PHE A 174 -4.73 -11.19 -8.20
N GLY A 175 -3.71 -11.08 -9.05
CA GLY A 175 -3.61 -11.85 -10.30
C GLY A 175 -3.02 -13.25 -10.09
N LEU A 176 -2.94 -14.03 -11.17
CA LEU A 176 -2.33 -15.37 -11.16
C LEU A 176 -0.84 -15.34 -10.77
N HIS A 177 -0.15 -14.24 -11.10
CA HIS A 177 1.25 -13.98 -10.73
C HIS A 177 1.42 -13.45 -9.30
N ALA A 178 0.38 -13.56 -8.47
CA ALA A 178 0.36 -13.13 -7.07
C ALA A 178 0.70 -11.63 -6.82
N ALA A 179 0.71 -10.78 -7.86
CA ALA A 179 0.80 -9.33 -7.68
C ALA A 179 -0.60 -8.72 -7.63
N LEU A 180 -0.71 -7.59 -6.92
CA LEU A 180 -1.94 -6.82 -6.85
C LEU A 180 -2.09 -6.03 -8.15
N ILE A 181 -3.21 -6.22 -8.85
CA ILE A 181 -3.59 -5.48 -10.03
C ILE A 181 -4.56 -4.36 -9.60
N THR A 182 -4.12 -3.12 -9.72
CA THR A 182 -4.93 -1.91 -9.46
C THR A 182 -5.46 -1.32 -10.77
N GLU A 183 -6.31 -0.29 -10.71
CA GLU A 183 -6.71 0.46 -11.90
C GLU A 183 -5.52 1.15 -12.60
N ALA A 184 -4.44 1.43 -11.86
CA ALA A 184 -3.20 1.96 -12.41
C ALA A 184 -2.20 0.87 -12.86
N GLY A 185 -2.64 -0.40 -12.87
CA GLY A 185 -1.81 -1.56 -13.20
C GLY A 185 -1.11 -2.19 -11.98
N CYS A 186 -0.06 -2.98 -12.25
CA CYS A 186 0.67 -3.73 -11.23
C CYS A 186 1.95 -3.02 -10.77
N ASN A 187 2.49 -2.11 -11.59
CA ASN A 187 3.74 -1.41 -11.31
C ASN A 187 3.47 -0.15 -10.49
N VAL A 188 3.11 -0.37 -9.22
CA VAL A 188 2.73 0.66 -8.26
C VAL A 188 3.47 0.43 -6.94
N ARG A 189 3.59 1.49 -6.14
CA ARG A 189 3.95 1.39 -4.72
C ARG A 189 2.72 1.64 -3.87
N LEU A 190 2.78 1.22 -2.61
CA LEU A 190 1.63 1.21 -1.70
C LEU A 190 2.08 1.69 -0.32
N GLY A 191 1.16 2.34 0.39
CA GLY A 191 1.33 2.73 1.78
C GLY A 191 -0.03 2.85 2.46
N SER A 192 -0.06 2.78 3.78
CA SER A 192 -1.30 2.89 4.53
C SER A 192 -1.17 3.55 5.89
N ILE A 193 -2.32 4.04 6.36
CA ILE A 193 -2.50 4.76 7.62
C ILE A 193 -3.68 4.15 8.36
N ILE A 194 -3.50 3.88 9.65
CA ILE A 194 -4.60 3.58 10.55
C ILE A 194 -5.07 4.86 11.21
N THR A 195 -6.39 5.09 11.28
CA THR A 195 -6.95 6.33 11.83
C THR A 195 -8.34 6.17 12.46
N LYS A 196 -8.69 7.07 13.37
CA LYS A 196 -10.06 7.25 13.91
C LYS A 196 -10.96 8.08 12.99
N ALA A 197 -10.38 8.83 12.04
CA ALA A 197 -11.11 9.70 11.15
C ALA A 197 -12.18 8.92 10.37
N ILE A 198 -13.38 9.49 10.26
CA ILE A 198 -14.58 8.83 9.73
C ILE A 198 -14.63 8.92 8.19
N TYR A 199 -13.57 8.46 7.53
CA TYR A 199 -13.52 8.42 6.07
C TYR A 199 -14.52 7.41 5.50
N LYS A 200 -15.03 7.68 4.29
CA LYS A 200 -16.06 6.85 3.67
C LYS A 200 -15.42 5.54 3.22
N LEU A 201 -16.05 4.43 3.60
CA LEU A 201 -15.62 3.09 3.22
C LEU A 201 -15.83 2.86 1.71
N VAL A 202 -14.95 2.06 1.11
CA VAL A 202 -15.19 1.53 -0.23
C VAL A 202 -16.26 0.43 -0.15
N GLU A 203 -17.16 0.39 -1.14
CA GLU A 203 -18.25 -0.59 -1.15
C GLU A 203 -17.76 -2.03 -1.25
N SER A 204 -18.37 -2.90 -0.45
CA SER A 204 -17.95 -4.30 -0.30
C SER A 204 -18.06 -5.13 -1.57
N GLY A 205 -18.97 -4.77 -2.49
CA GLY A 205 -19.30 -5.53 -3.69
C GLY A 205 -18.15 -5.73 -4.66
N ASN A 206 -17.12 -4.88 -4.62
CA ASN A 206 -15.96 -4.98 -5.52
C ASN A 206 -14.92 -6.04 -5.10
N ARG A 207 -15.10 -6.70 -3.94
CA ARG A 207 -14.10 -7.58 -3.31
C ARG A 207 -14.23 -9.08 -3.62
N PHE A 208 -15.34 -9.55 -4.20
CA PHE A 208 -15.80 -10.94 -3.98
C PHE A 208 -15.67 -11.99 -5.09
N TYR A 209 -15.07 -11.71 -6.25
CA TYR A 209 -15.14 -12.73 -7.32
C TYR A 209 -14.12 -13.88 -7.25
N HIS A 210 -13.05 -13.86 -6.44
CA HIS A 210 -12.07 -14.97 -6.46
C HIS A 210 -11.31 -15.22 -5.13
N ILE A 211 -12.00 -15.34 -4.00
CA ILE A 211 -11.38 -15.93 -2.78
C ILE A 211 -11.48 -17.47 -2.78
N SER A 212 -12.19 -18.08 -3.73
CA SER A 212 -12.46 -19.53 -3.73
C SER A 212 -11.37 -20.44 -4.33
N ASN A 213 -10.28 -19.92 -4.90
CA ASN A 213 -9.27 -20.78 -5.57
C ASN A 213 -7.83 -20.71 -5.03
N TYR A 214 -7.55 -19.95 -3.96
CA TYR A 214 -6.20 -19.93 -3.39
C TYR A 214 -6.03 -21.02 -2.32
N ARG A 215 -5.99 -22.27 -2.76
CA ARG A 215 -5.28 -23.35 -2.04
C ARG A 215 -3.86 -23.39 -2.60
N PHE A 216 -2.87 -23.15 -1.74
CA PHE A 216 -1.48 -23.59 -1.88
C PHE A 216 -0.80 -23.36 -3.24
N ILE A 217 0.07 -22.35 -3.31
CA ILE A 217 1.28 -22.44 -4.15
C ILE A 217 2.45 -22.74 -3.21
N ASP A 218 2.42 -23.94 -2.63
CA ASP A 218 3.66 -24.66 -2.37
C ASP A 218 4.11 -25.18 -3.74
N ARG A 219 5.29 -24.72 -4.19
CA ARG A 219 5.88 -24.92 -5.51
C ARG A 219 5.19 -24.15 -6.64
N ILE A 220 5.93 -23.21 -7.22
CA ILE A 220 6.24 -23.14 -8.66
C ILE A 220 7.35 -22.09 -8.79
N GLY A 221 8.58 -22.60 -8.92
CA GLY A 221 9.56 -21.92 -9.75
C GLY A 221 9.09 -22.00 -11.21
N TYR A 222 9.59 -21.08 -12.02
CA TYR A 222 9.24 -20.80 -13.43
C TYR A 222 8.18 -19.72 -13.63
N GLY A 223 8.70 -18.57 -14.05
CA GLY A 223 7.92 -17.42 -14.46
C GLY A 223 7.03 -17.72 -15.66
N ILE A 224 5.82 -17.14 -15.60
CA ILE A 224 4.94 -17.01 -16.75
C ILE A 224 4.63 -15.51 -16.86
N LYS A 225 5.10 -14.92 -17.97
CA LYS A 225 4.84 -13.54 -18.36
C LYS A 225 3.35 -13.36 -18.59
N THR A 226 2.70 -12.64 -17.67
CA THR A 226 1.49 -11.87 -18.00
C THR A 226 1.97 -10.43 -18.15
N ASN A 227 1.63 -9.80 -19.27
CA ASN A 227 2.07 -8.44 -19.60
C ASN A 227 1.48 -7.44 -18.60
N CYS A 228 2.19 -7.25 -17.49
CA CYS A 228 2.10 -6.10 -16.61
C CYS A 228 2.97 -5.00 -17.22
N GLY A 229 2.47 -4.34 -18.26
CA GLY A 229 3.04 -3.11 -18.82
C GLY A 229 2.52 -1.87 -18.12
#